data_AF-S8DJX2-F1
#
_entry.id   AF-S8DJX2-F1
#
_cell.length_a   1.000
_cell.length_b   1.000
_cell.length_c   1.000
_cell.angle_alpha   90.00
_cell.angle_beta   90.00
_cell.angle_gamma   90.00
#
_symmetry.space_group_name_H-M   'P 1'
#
loop_
_entity.id
_entity.type
_entity.pdbx_description
1 polymer ?
#
loop_
_entity_poly.entity_id
_entity_poly.type
_entity_poly.pdbx_seq_one_letter_code
_entity_poly.pdbx_strand_id
1 'polypeptide(L)'
;VRDEIEQLMDDDGDMAEMYLTEKKRRAESIYGDQSLTGHRSNDPALPLSAPVSPASSPPDSKRLEKALSFSRSRYESVRSSDSVTYNIEELEMLLEAYFVVIDSTLNKLTSLKEYIDDTEDFINIQLDNVRNQLIQFELVLTTATFVVAIFGVVAGVFGMNFTLPMFDNPGAFKWVLIVTGALGFVIFSAFLGYFKHRRLMPL
;
A
#
# COMPACT_ATOMS: atom_id res chain seq x y z
N VAL A 1 -7.54 48.39 -23.41
CA VAL A 1 -7.20 47.26 -22.51
C VAL A 1 -8.06 46.03 -22.73
N ARG A 2 -9.39 46.02 -22.48
CA ARG A 2 -10.21 44.83 -22.75
C ARG A 2 -10.33 44.56 -24.26
N ASP A 3 -10.56 45.62 -25.04
CA ASP A 3 -10.70 45.52 -26.50
C ASP A 3 -9.38 45.20 -27.23
N GLU A 4 -8.23 45.52 -26.62
CA GLU A 4 -6.90 45.16 -27.15
C GLU A 4 -6.55 43.68 -26.95
N ILE A 5 -7.03 43.07 -25.86
CA ILE A 5 -6.84 41.64 -25.60
C ILE A 5 -7.81 40.80 -26.44
N GLU A 6 -9.01 41.32 -26.70
CA GLU A 6 -9.99 40.68 -27.59
C GLU A 6 -9.50 40.70 -29.06
N GLN A 7 -8.84 41.78 -29.48
CA GLN A 7 -8.19 41.86 -30.80
C GLN A 7 -6.98 40.92 -30.96
N LEU A 8 -6.23 40.62 -29.89
CA LEU A 8 -5.14 39.63 -29.89
C LEU A 8 -5.63 38.18 -29.83
N MET A 9 -6.87 37.95 -29.39
CA MET A 9 -7.49 36.62 -29.37
C MET A 9 -8.17 36.25 -30.69
N ASP A 10 -8.61 37.25 -31.47
CA ASP A 10 -9.23 37.05 -32.80
C ASP A 10 -8.19 37.04 -33.96
N ASP A 11 -6.90 37.25 -33.69
CA ASP A 11 -5.83 37.21 -34.69
C ASP A 11 -5.38 35.76 -34.99
N ASP A 12 -6.32 34.95 -35.50
CA ASP A 12 -6.09 33.57 -35.96
C ASP A 12 -5.16 33.48 -37.19
N GLY A 13 -4.73 34.63 -37.74
CA GLY A 13 -3.84 34.71 -38.90
C GLY A 13 -2.49 34.01 -38.67
N ASP A 14 -1.96 34.07 -37.45
CA ASP A 14 -0.67 33.49 -37.09
C ASP A 14 -0.78 31.99 -36.76
N MET A 15 -1.99 31.46 -36.53
CA MET A 15 -2.20 30.05 -36.23
C MET A 15 -1.96 29.16 -37.45
N ALA A 16 -2.25 29.67 -38.65
CA ALA A 16 -1.97 28.99 -39.92
C ALA A 16 -0.47 28.92 -40.26
N GLU A 17 0.36 29.79 -39.68
CA GLU A 17 1.82 29.79 -39.86
C GLU A 17 2.55 28.72 -39.02
N MET A 18 1.86 28.08 -38.06
CA MET A 18 2.43 27.07 -37.16
C MET A 18 2.53 25.65 -37.75
N TYR A 19 2.17 25.43 -39.04
CA TYR A 19 2.40 24.17 -39.75
C TYR A 19 3.89 23.98 -40.11
N LEU A 20 4.72 23.81 -39.09
CA LEU A 20 6.18 23.73 -39.18
C LEU A 20 6.65 22.49 -39.96
N THR A 21 5.90 21.38 -39.90
CA THR A 21 6.26 20.13 -40.59
C THR A 21 6.22 20.28 -42.11
N GLU A 22 5.20 20.96 -42.64
CA GLU A 22 5.10 21.22 -44.08
C GLU A 22 6.06 22.32 -44.55
N LYS A 23 6.23 23.38 -43.74
CA LYS A 23 7.17 24.48 -44.03
C LYS A 23 8.63 23.98 -44.04
N LYS A 24 9.00 23.10 -43.10
CA LYS A 24 10.31 22.41 -43.07
C LYS A 24 10.48 21.50 -44.28
N ARG A 25 9.47 20.71 -44.65
CA ARG A 25 9.51 19.84 -45.83
C ARG A 25 9.66 20.63 -47.14
N ARG A 26 8.98 21.78 -47.27
CA ARG A 26 9.13 22.69 -48.41
C ARG A 26 10.50 23.37 -48.42
N ALA A 27 10.99 23.85 -47.28
CA ALA A 27 12.32 24.45 -47.18
C ALA A 27 13.43 23.43 -47.54
N GLU A 28 13.33 22.19 -47.05
CA GLU A 28 14.27 21.11 -47.38
C GLU A 28 14.20 20.74 -48.89
N SER A 29 13.03 20.85 -49.52
CA SER A 29 12.91 20.64 -50.98
C SER A 29 13.48 21.79 -51.83
N ILE A 30 13.54 23.01 -51.29
CA ILE A 30 14.02 24.21 -52.01
C ILE A 30 15.53 24.40 -51.83
N TYR A 31 16.09 23.99 -50.68
CA TYR A 31 17.54 24.01 -50.43
C TYR A 31 18.29 22.77 -50.97
N GLY A 32 17.57 21.69 -51.28
CA GLY A 32 18.16 20.43 -51.75
C GLY A 32 18.60 20.39 -53.22
N ASP A 33 18.33 21.43 -54.02
CA ASP A 33 18.55 21.40 -55.48
C ASP A 33 19.57 22.43 -56.01
N GLN A 34 20.52 22.87 -55.18
CA GLN A 34 21.65 23.67 -55.64
C GLN A 34 22.99 23.19 -55.03
N SER A 35 23.54 22.12 -55.59
CA SER A 35 24.96 22.09 -55.98
C SER A 35 25.33 20.80 -56.73
N LEU A 36 25.56 20.99 -58.02
CA LEU A 36 26.27 20.09 -58.92
C LEU A 36 27.76 20.04 -58.54
N THR A 37 28.42 18.91 -58.85
CA THR A 37 29.87 18.70 -59.10
C THR A 37 30.82 18.36 -57.93
N GLY A 38 31.53 17.22 -58.08
CA GLY A 38 32.97 17.16 -57.73
C GLY A 38 33.46 16.07 -56.76
N HIS A 39 33.88 14.93 -57.31
CA HIS A 39 35.15 14.19 -57.07
C HIS A 39 35.77 13.98 -55.65
N ARG A 40 36.19 12.70 -55.46
CA ARG A 40 37.36 12.12 -54.74
C ARG A 40 37.31 11.83 -53.22
N SER A 41 37.15 10.52 -52.95
CA SER A 41 38.03 9.60 -52.18
C SER A 41 38.91 10.13 -51.03
N ASN A 42 38.62 9.69 -49.80
CA ASN A 42 39.46 8.85 -48.92
C ASN A 42 38.75 8.62 -47.55
N ASP A 43 38.75 7.37 -47.07
CA ASP A 43 38.27 6.83 -45.77
C ASP A 43 38.72 7.63 -44.51
N PRO A 44 38.17 7.44 -43.26
CA PRO A 44 37.57 6.19 -42.73
C PRO A 44 36.35 6.31 -41.76
N ALA A 45 35.82 5.13 -41.39
CA ALA A 45 35.08 4.77 -40.16
C ALA A 45 33.54 4.60 -40.25
N LEU A 46 33.13 3.33 -40.27
CA LEU A 46 31.79 2.83 -39.95
C LEU A 46 31.70 2.48 -38.45
N PRO A 47 30.59 2.73 -37.73
CA PRO A 47 30.31 2.06 -36.48
C PRO A 47 29.34 0.88 -36.68
N LEU A 48 29.95 -0.31 -36.53
CA LEU A 48 29.54 -1.48 -35.76
C LEU A 48 28.07 -1.62 -35.30
N SER A 49 27.44 -2.69 -35.80
CA SER A 49 26.19 -3.29 -35.33
C SER A 49 26.40 -4.14 -34.07
N ALA A 50 25.45 -4.09 -33.11
CA ALA A 50 24.81 -5.24 -32.44
C ALA A 50 24.00 -4.80 -31.19
N PRO A 51 22.75 -5.25 -31.02
CA PRO A 51 22.05 -5.26 -29.73
C PRO A 51 22.28 -6.60 -28.99
N VAL A 52 22.39 -6.55 -27.66
CA VAL A 52 22.50 -7.73 -26.79
C VAL A 52 21.15 -8.07 -26.14
N SER A 53 20.71 -9.31 -26.32
CA SER A 53 19.70 -9.99 -25.50
C SER A 53 20.37 -11.15 -24.78
N PRO A 54 19.89 -11.61 -23.61
CA PRO A 54 20.10 -12.98 -23.17
C PRO A 54 18.82 -13.83 -23.32
N ALA A 55 19.08 -15.06 -23.73
CA ALA A 55 18.19 -16.12 -24.15
C ALA A 55 17.29 -16.71 -23.05
N SER A 56 16.18 -17.33 -23.47
CA SER A 56 15.84 -18.72 -23.12
C SER A 56 14.60 -19.18 -23.91
N SER A 57 14.75 -20.24 -24.71
CA SER A 57 13.66 -21.02 -25.32
C SER A 57 13.45 -22.34 -24.55
N PRO A 58 12.29 -23.01 -24.70
CA PRO A 58 12.28 -24.23 -25.53
C PRO A 58 11.01 -24.38 -26.41
N PRO A 59 11.01 -25.30 -27.40
CA PRO A 59 10.01 -25.37 -28.46
C PRO A 59 8.91 -26.41 -28.18
N ASP A 60 7.71 -26.23 -28.75
CA ASP A 60 6.98 -27.36 -29.35
C ASP A 60 5.81 -26.97 -30.26
N SER A 61 5.64 -27.84 -31.25
CA SER A 61 4.70 -27.82 -32.37
C SER A 61 3.20 -27.75 -32.01
N LYS A 62 2.41 -27.02 -32.83
CA LYS A 62 1.32 -27.59 -33.67
C LYS A 62 0.47 -26.51 -34.39
N ARG A 63 0.26 -26.76 -35.69
CA ARG A 63 -0.78 -26.20 -36.57
C ARG A 63 -2.18 -26.32 -35.97
N LEU A 64 -3.04 -25.32 -36.24
CA LEU A 64 -4.48 -25.49 -36.49
C LEU A 64 -4.98 -24.24 -37.26
N GLU A 65 -5.09 -24.28 -38.59
CA GLU A 65 -6.37 -24.33 -39.35
C GLU A 65 -7.39 -23.30 -38.85
N LYS A 66 -7.56 -22.11 -39.45
CA LYS A 66 -8.10 -21.78 -40.79
C LYS A 66 -9.42 -22.48 -41.14
N ALA A 67 -10.48 -22.15 -40.41
CA ALA A 67 -11.86 -22.03 -40.90
C ALA A 67 -12.55 -21.09 -39.89
N LEU A 68 -13.09 -19.94 -40.28
CA LEU A 68 -14.46 -19.83 -40.74
C LEU A 68 -14.61 -18.63 -41.69
N SER A 69 -14.89 -18.94 -42.94
CA SER A 69 -15.40 -18.02 -43.95
C SER A 69 -16.82 -17.56 -43.58
N PHE A 70 -17.00 -16.28 -43.30
CA PHE A 70 -18.30 -15.62 -43.43
C PHE A 70 -18.25 -14.61 -44.58
N SER A 71 -18.85 -15.03 -45.68
CA SER A 71 -19.70 -14.23 -46.58
C SER A 71 -19.20 -12.84 -46.96
N ARG A 72 -18.36 -12.81 -47.99
CA ARG A 72 -18.06 -11.65 -48.83
C ARG A 72 -19.32 -11.20 -49.58
N SER A 73 -20.12 -10.30 -49.01
CA SER A 73 -21.05 -9.50 -49.79
C SER A 73 -20.27 -8.42 -50.53
N ARG A 74 -20.16 -8.56 -51.85
CA ARG A 74 -19.71 -7.51 -52.77
C ARG A 74 -20.60 -6.28 -52.61
N TYR A 75 -20.08 -5.24 -51.98
CA TYR A 75 -20.39 -3.87 -52.37
C TYR A 75 -19.13 -3.30 -53.00
N GLU A 76 -19.27 -2.96 -54.26
CA GLU A 76 -18.27 -2.33 -55.12
C GLU A 76 -18.32 -0.84 -54.81
N SER A 77 -17.34 -0.37 -54.04
CA SER A 77 -17.07 1.05 -53.79
C SER A 77 -15.61 1.16 -53.33
N VAL A 78 -14.73 1.17 -54.31
CA VAL A 78 -13.29 1.38 -54.14
C VAL A 78 -13.10 2.85 -53.73
N ARG A 79 -12.24 3.10 -52.74
CA ARG A 79 -11.72 4.39 -52.23
C ARG A 79 -12.22 4.91 -50.86
N SER A 80 -13.07 4.18 -50.13
CA SER A 80 -13.45 4.59 -48.75
C SER A 80 -13.31 3.50 -47.67
N SER A 81 -12.93 2.27 -48.02
CA SER A 81 -12.76 1.18 -47.04
C SER A 81 -11.38 1.15 -46.38
N ASP A 82 -10.31 1.52 -47.11
CA ASP A 82 -8.94 1.56 -46.55
C ASP A 82 -8.83 2.58 -45.41
N SER A 83 -9.53 3.72 -45.52
CA SER A 83 -9.59 4.71 -44.45
C SER A 83 -10.32 4.17 -43.22
N VAL A 84 -11.45 3.47 -43.39
CA VAL A 84 -12.22 2.92 -42.26
C VAL A 84 -11.45 1.82 -41.53
N THR A 85 -10.73 0.95 -42.25
CA THR A 85 -9.88 -0.07 -41.62
C THR A 85 -8.70 0.53 -40.85
N TYR A 86 -8.07 1.59 -41.39
CA TYR A 86 -6.98 2.28 -40.69
C TYR A 86 -7.45 2.95 -39.39
N ASN A 87 -8.64 3.56 -39.40
CA ASN A 87 -9.25 4.14 -38.20
C ASN A 87 -9.60 3.08 -37.13
N ILE A 88 -10.02 1.88 -37.55
CA ILE A 88 -10.32 0.78 -36.63
C ILE A 88 -9.04 0.25 -35.97
N GLU A 89 -7.96 0.09 -36.73
CA GLU A 89 -6.67 -0.41 -36.23
C GLU A 89 -5.99 0.58 -35.27
N GLU A 90 -6.09 1.89 -35.53
CA GLU A 90 -5.66 2.92 -34.57
C GLU A 90 -6.47 2.88 -33.26
N LEU A 91 -7.79 2.68 -33.34
CA LEU A 91 -8.65 2.52 -32.16
C LEU A 91 -8.32 1.25 -31.37
N GLU A 92 -8.02 0.15 -32.06
CA GLU A 92 -7.63 -1.12 -31.45
C GLU A 92 -6.30 -0.99 -30.70
N MET A 93 -5.29 -0.35 -31.29
CA MET A 93 -4.01 -0.09 -30.60
C MET A 93 -4.16 0.78 -29.35
N LEU A 94 -5.05 1.79 -29.39
CA LEU A 94 -5.33 2.62 -28.23
C LEU A 94 -6.06 1.84 -27.12
N LEU A 95 -7.02 1.01 -27.52
CA LEU A 95 -7.81 0.18 -26.62
C LEU A 95 -6.92 -0.88 -25.95
N GLU A 96 -6.05 -1.55 -26.70
CA GLU A 96 -5.05 -2.50 -26.20
C GLU A 96 -4.14 -1.83 -25.15
N ALA A 97 -3.60 -0.65 -25.46
CA ALA A 97 -2.79 0.11 -24.52
C ALA A 97 -3.57 0.46 -23.25
N TYR A 98 -4.85 0.82 -23.37
CA TYR A 98 -5.71 1.13 -22.24
C TYR A 98 -6.01 -0.12 -21.39
N PHE A 99 -6.25 -1.28 -22.00
CA PHE A 99 -6.44 -2.54 -21.28
C PHE A 99 -5.19 -2.94 -20.50
N VAL A 100 -4.01 -2.85 -21.10
CA VAL A 100 -2.74 -3.11 -20.40
C VAL A 100 -2.57 -2.18 -19.19
N VAL A 101 -2.93 -0.90 -19.32
CA VAL A 101 -2.88 0.07 -18.22
C VAL A 101 -3.91 -0.26 -17.13
N ILE A 102 -5.14 -0.65 -17.49
CA ILE A 102 -6.18 -1.05 -16.54
C ILE A 102 -5.72 -2.28 -15.74
N ASP A 103 -5.21 -3.31 -16.39
CA ASP A 103 -4.74 -4.53 -15.72
C ASP A 103 -3.55 -4.25 -14.79
N SER A 104 -2.60 -3.44 -15.24
CA SER A 104 -1.48 -2.98 -14.41
C SER A 104 -1.97 -2.21 -13.17
N THR A 105 -3.00 -1.38 -13.34
CA THR A 105 -3.59 -0.60 -12.25
C THR A 105 -4.38 -1.50 -11.29
N LEU A 106 -5.11 -2.49 -11.79
CA LEU A 106 -5.81 -3.49 -10.98
C LEU A 106 -4.83 -4.33 -10.15
N ASN A 107 -3.71 -4.75 -10.70
CA ASN A 107 -2.68 -5.47 -9.93
C ASN A 107 -2.07 -4.61 -8.83
N LYS A 108 -1.81 -3.33 -9.10
CA LYS A 108 -1.34 -2.38 -8.08
C LYS A 108 -2.38 -2.16 -6.98
N LEU A 109 -3.65 -2.00 -7.33
CA LEU A 109 -4.75 -1.86 -6.38
C LEU A 109 -4.93 -3.12 -5.53
N THR A 110 -4.78 -4.30 -6.13
CA THR A 110 -4.88 -5.58 -5.42
C THR A 110 -3.75 -5.72 -4.41
N SER A 111 -2.52 -5.39 -4.81
CA SER A 111 -1.35 -5.40 -3.91
C SER A 111 -1.49 -4.38 -2.79
N LEU A 112 -2.03 -3.19 -3.08
CA LEU A 112 -2.28 -2.15 -2.07
C LEU A 112 -3.37 -2.58 -1.08
N LYS A 113 -4.42 -3.25 -1.57
CA LYS A 113 -5.47 -3.81 -0.73
C LYS A 113 -4.89 -4.85 0.24
N GLU A 114 -4.06 -5.77 -0.26
CA GLU A 114 -3.37 -6.77 0.57
C GLU A 114 -2.47 -6.10 1.62
N TYR A 115 -1.71 -5.07 1.24
CA TYR A 115 -0.91 -4.28 2.18
C TYR A 115 -1.74 -3.59 3.28
N ILE A 116 -2.92 -3.09 2.94
CA ILE A 116 -3.84 -2.50 3.91
C ILE A 116 -4.38 -3.58 4.86
N ASP A 117 -4.74 -4.74 4.34
CA ASP A 117 -5.25 -5.89 5.12
C ASP A 117 -4.16 -6.39 6.10
N ASP A 118 -2.92 -6.54 5.63
CA ASP A 118 -1.76 -6.89 6.46
C ASP A 118 -1.53 -5.87 7.58
N THR A 119 -1.73 -4.58 7.27
CA THR A 119 -1.61 -3.50 8.26
C THR A 119 -2.75 -3.54 9.27
N GLU A 120 -3.97 -3.85 8.86
CA GLU A 120 -5.13 -4.01 9.74
C GLU A 120 -4.90 -5.17 10.71
N ASP A 121 -4.43 -6.31 10.22
CA ASP A 121 -4.06 -7.46 11.04
C ASP A 121 -2.93 -7.13 12.02
N PHE A 122 -1.91 -6.40 11.58
CA PHE A 122 -0.85 -5.92 12.46
C PHE A 122 -1.39 -5.04 13.59
N ILE A 123 -2.27 -4.09 13.26
CA ILE A 123 -2.92 -3.21 14.25
C ILE A 123 -3.78 -4.04 15.21
N ASN A 124 -4.52 -5.03 14.71
CA ASN A 124 -5.35 -5.90 15.54
C ASN A 124 -4.50 -6.69 16.55
N ILE A 125 -3.39 -7.29 16.11
CA ILE A 125 -2.43 -7.98 16.99
C ILE A 125 -1.84 -7.01 18.03
N GLN A 126 -1.48 -5.79 17.60
CA GLN A 126 -0.94 -4.77 18.49
C GLN A 126 -1.97 -4.34 19.56
N LEU A 127 -3.22 -4.12 19.15
CA LEU A 127 -4.31 -3.73 20.04
C LEU A 127 -4.63 -4.84 21.04
N ASP A 128 -4.67 -6.09 20.59
CA ASP A 128 -4.87 -7.24 21.48
C ASP A 128 -3.73 -7.39 22.49
N ASN A 129 -2.48 -7.12 22.09
CA ASN A 129 -1.34 -7.09 23.02
C ASN A 129 -1.50 -5.99 24.07
N VAL A 130 -1.86 -4.77 23.67
CA VAL A 130 -2.13 -3.65 24.60
C VAL A 130 -3.30 -3.97 25.53
N ARG A 131 -4.38 -4.55 25.03
CA ARG A 131 -5.53 -4.99 25.84
C ARG A 131 -5.11 -6.04 26.86
N ASN A 132 -4.29 -7.01 26.45
CA ASN A 132 -3.76 -8.04 27.35
C ASN A 132 -2.88 -7.43 28.45
N GLN A 133 -2.03 -6.45 28.13
CA GLN A 133 -1.27 -5.70 29.13
C GLN A 133 -2.17 -4.94 30.11
N LEU A 134 -3.25 -4.32 29.61
CA LEU A 134 -4.20 -3.60 30.45
C LEU A 134 -4.92 -4.55 31.43
N ILE A 135 -5.43 -5.68 30.94
CA ILE A 135 -6.07 -6.71 31.77
C ILE A 135 -5.10 -7.23 32.83
N GLN A 136 -3.83 -7.43 32.47
CA GLN A 136 -2.81 -7.86 33.41
C GLN A 136 -2.57 -6.81 34.49
N PHE A 137 -2.44 -5.54 34.13
CA PHE A 137 -2.26 -4.45 35.09
C PHE A 137 -3.47 -4.33 36.03
N GLU A 138 -4.68 -4.42 35.49
CA GLU A 138 -5.92 -4.40 36.27
C GLU A 138 -6.00 -5.57 37.26
N LEU A 139 -5.60 -6.78 36.85
CA LEU A 139 -5.57 -7.95 37.71
C LEU A 139 -4.58 -7.78 38.88
N VAL A 140 -3.41 -7.18 38.63
CA VAL A 140 -2.44 -6.87 39.68
C VAL A 140 -2.99 -5.82 40.64
N LEU A 141 -3.58 -4.75 40.13
CA LEU A 141 -4.15 -3.66 40.93
C LEU A 141 -5.29 -4.16 41.82
N THR A 142 -6.25 -4.90 41.25
CA THR A 142 -7.40 -5.48 41.98
C THR A 142 -6.95 -6.48 43.06
N THR A 143 -5.92 -7.26 42.78
CA THR A 143 -5.31 -8.16 43.79
C THR A 143 -4.67 -7.35 44.93
N ALA A 144 -3.91 -6.30 44.61
CA ALA A 144 -3.28 -5.45 45.61
C ALA A 144 -4.33 -4.77 46.50
N THR A 145 -5.39 -4.23 45.92
CA THR A 145 -6.48 -3.61 46.69
C THR A 145 -7.25 -4.62 47.53
N PHE A 146 -7.43 -5.85 47.05
CA PHE A 146 -8.01 -6.94 47.85
C PHE A 146 -7.18 -7.24 49.10
N VAL A 147 -5.85 -7.32 48.99
CA VAL A 147 -4.95 -7.51 50.14
C VAL A 147 -5.06 -6.33 51.11
N VAL A 148 -5.06 -5.09 50.61
CA VAL A 148 -5.24 -3.89 51.43
C VAL A 148 -6.60 -3.88 52.13
N ALA A 149 -7.67 -4.34 51.48
CA ALA A 149 -9.00 -4.42 52.07
C ALA A 149 -9.05 -5.37 53.28
N ILE A 150 -8.35 -6.51 53.23
CA ILE A 150 -8.23 -7.44 54.37
C ILE A 150 -7.58 -6.73 55.58
N PHE A 151 -6.49 -6.00 55.35
CA PHE A 151 -5.87 -5.18 56.41
C PHE A 151 -6.79 -4.06 56.90
N GLY A 152 -7.56 -3.45 56.00
CA GLY A 152 -8.55 -2.43 56.31
C GLY A 152 -9.66 -2.94 57.23
N VAL A 153 -10.16 -4.16 57.03
CA VAL A 153 -11.15 -4.78 57.92
C VAL A 153 -10.59 -4.96 59.33
N VAL A 154 -9.34 -5.44 59.45
CA VAL A 154 -8.67 -5.60 60.74
C VAL A 154 -8.52 -4.24 61.41
N ALA A 155 -7.95 -3.26 60.72
CA ALA A 155 -7.80 -1.90 61.23
C ALA A 155 -9.15 -1.27 61.64
N GLY A 156 -10.21 -1.52 60.86
CA GLY A 156 -11.56 -1.07 61.14
C GLY A 156 -12.10 -1.65 62.44
N VAL A 157 -11.99 -2.97 62.64
CA VAL A 157 -12.43 -3.64 63.88
C VAL A 157 -11.69 -3.11 65.10
N PHE A 158 -10.38 -2.85 64.99
CA PHE A 158 -9.59 -2.29 66.09
C PHE A 158 -9.78 -0.77 66.28
N GLY A 159 -10.25 -0.06 65.27
CA GLY A 159 -10.58 1.37 65.34
C GLY A 159 -11.98 1.65 65.88
N MET A 160 -12.78 0.62 66.20
CA MET A 160 -14.13 0.80 66.74
C MET A 160 -14.11 1.24 68.20
N ASN A 161 -15.01 2.15 68.57
CA ASN A 161 -15.20 2.63 69.94
C ASN A 161 -16.02 1.66 70.82
N PHE A 162 -15.80 0.35 70.67
CA PHE A 162 -16.45 -0.67 71.47
C PHE A 162 -15.40 -1.45 72.27
N THR A 163 -15.65 -1.58 73.58
CA THR A 163 -14.83 -2.39 74.48
C THR A 163 -15.09 -3.86 74.24
N LEU A 164 -14.31 -4.47 73.34
CA LEU A 164 -14.26 -5.92 73.17
C LEU A 164 -13.41 -6.54 74.29
N PRO A 165 -13.80 -7.68 74.86
CA PRO A 165 -13.00 -8.40 75.89
C PRO A 165 -11.62 -8.87 75.37
N MET A 166 -11.38 -8.77 74.06
CA MET A 166 -10.06 -9.02 73.47
C MET A 166 -9.05 -7.89 73.74
N PHE A 167 -9.51 -6.67 74.06
CA PHE A 167 -8.65 -5.52 74.40
C PHE A 167 -8.10 -5.56 75.82
N ASP A 168 -8.71 -6.34 76.72
CA ASP A 168 -8.25 -6.48 78.11
C ASP A 168 -6.91 -7.20 78.21
N ASN A 169 -6.53 -7.96 77.18
CA ASN A 169 -5.23 -8.61 77.08
C ASN A 169 -4.22 -7.72 76.34
N PRO A 170 -3.16 -7.21 77.00
CA PRO A 170 -2.16 -6.33 76.37
C PRO A 170 -1.37 -7.00 75.22
N GLY A 171 -1.43 -8.33 75.10
CA GLY A 171 -0.80 -9.08 74.00
C GLY A 171 -1.71 -9.36 72.79
N ALA A 172 -3.03 -9.24 72.92
CA ALA A 172 -3.97 -9.67 71.89
C ALA A 172 -3.82 -8.85 70.59
N PHE A 173 -3.63 -7.54 70.71
CA PHE A 173 -3.39 -6.65 69.57
C PHE A 173 -2.13 -7.06 68.77
N LYS A 174 -1.03 -7.35 69.46
CA LYS A 174 0.22 -7.79 68.82
C LYS A 174 0.04 -9.12 68.10
N TRP A 175 -0.63 -10.08 68.73
CA TRP A 175 -0.92 -11.39 68.12
C TRP A 175 -1.78 -11.26 66.87
N VAL A 176 -2.84 -10.43 66.91
CA VAL A 176 -3.70 -10.24 65.74
C VAL A 176 -2.95 -9.54 64.61
N LEU A 177 -2.11 -8.55 64.93
CA LEU A 177 -1.28 -7.87 63.93
C LEU A 177 -0.28 -8.83 63.26
N ILE A 178 0.33 -9.73 64.03
CA ILE A 178 1.25 -10.74 63.51
C ILE A 178 0.50 -11.77 62.64
N VAL A 179 -0.64 -12.29 63.10
CA VAL A 179 -1.41 -13.30 62.37
C VAL A 179 -1.98 -12.71 61.07
N THR A 180 -2.52 -11.50 61.10
CA THR A 180 -3.08 -10.84 59.92
C THR A 180 -1.98 -10.41 58.94
N GLY A 181 -0.83 -9.94 59.45
CA GLY A 181 0.37 -9.68 58.65
C GLY A 181 0.91 -10.93 57.96
N ALA A 182 1.06 -12.04 58.70
CA ALA A 182 1.50 -13.32 58.15
C ALA A 182 0.51 -13.85 57.10
N LEU A 183 -0.79 -13.80 57.38
CA LEU A 183 -1.82 -14.22 56.45
C LEU A 183 -1.81 -13.36 55.17
N GLY A 184 -1.71 -12.03 55.30
CA GLY A 184 -1.61 -11.13 54.15
C GLY A 184 -0.35 -11.38 53.32
N PHE A 185 0.79 -11.63 53.97
CA PHE A 185 2.04 -11.97 53.28
C PHE A 185 1.95 -13.30 52.53
N VAL A 186 1.30 -14.31 53.12
CA VAL A 186 1.06 -15.61 52.47
C VAL A 186 0.15 -15.44 51.25
N ILE A 187 -0.95 -14.70 51.38
CA ILE A 187 -1.88 -14.43 50.26
C ILE A 187 -1.15 -13.68 49.14
N PHE A 188 -0.38 -12.64 49.48
CA PHE A 188 0.38 -11.86 48.51
C PHE A 188 1.47 -12.70 47.83
N SER A 189 2.19 -13.53 48.59
CA SER A 189 3.21 -14.44 48.05
C SER A 189 2.62 -15.54 47.18
N ALA A 190 1.47 -16.09 47.55
CA ALA A 190 0.74 -17.07 46.74
C ALA A 190 0.28 -16.45 45.41
N PHE A 191 -0.22 -15.21 45.45
CA PHE A 191 -0.56 -14.46 44.24
C PHE A 191 0.65 -14.17 43.37
N LEU A 192 1.75 -13.65 43.92
CA LEU A 192 3.00 -13.45 43.17
C LEU A 192 3.53 -14.76 42.58
N GLY A 193 3.47 -15.85 43.34
CA GLY A 193 3.85 -17.19 42.89
C GLY A 193 2.97 -17.66 41.73
N TYR A 194 1.66 -17.49 41.82
CA TYR A 194 0.71 -17.80 40.76
C TYR A 194 0.97 -16.99 39.49
N PHE A 195 1.19 -15.68 39.62
CA PHE A 195 1.54 -14.79 38.51
C PHE A 195 2.86 -15.18 37.85
N LYS A 196 3.87 -15.52 38.65
CA LYS A 196 5.18 -15.98 38.16
C LYS A 196 5.07 -17.33 37.45
N HIS A 197 4.26 -18.24 37.96
CA HIS A 197 4.10 -19.58 37.37
C HIS A 197 3.28 -19.56 36.07
N ARG A 198 2.33 -18.63 35.96
CA ARG A 198 1.53 -18.41 34.73
C ARG A 198 2.30 -17.78 33.57
N ARG A 199 3.60 -17.47 33.70
CA ARG A 199 4.46 -16.91 32.62
C ARG A 199 3.78 -15.73 31.88
N LEU A 200 3.06 -14.87 32.59
CA LEU A 200 2.44 -13.65 32.03
C LEU A 200 3.45 -12.50 31.82
N MET A 201 4.74 -12.81 31.83
CA MET A 201 5.80 -11.87 31.44
C MET A 201 6.58 -12.56 30.31
N PRO A 202 6.44 -12.13 29.05
CA PRO A 202 7.60 -12.19 28.18
C PRO A 202 8.63 -11.26 28.83
N LEU A 203 9.73 -11.83 29.31
CA LEU A 203 10.94 -11.06 29.60
C LEU A 203 11.40 -10.34 28.34
#